data_AF-A0A7S7NTZ0-F1
#
_entry.id   AF-A0A7S7NTZ0-F1
#
_cell.length_a   1.000
_cell.length_b   1.000
_cell.length_c   1.000
_cell.angle_alpha   90.00
_cell.angle_beta   90.00
_cell.angle_gamma   90.00
#
_symmetry.space_group_name_H-M   'P 1'
#
loop_
_entity.id
_entity.type
_entity.pdbx_description
1 polymer ?
#
loop_
_entity_poly.entity_id
_entity_poly.type
_entity_poly.pdbx_seq_one_letter_code
_entity_poly.pdbx_strand_id
1 'polypeptide(L)'
;MKFLILSAMGLIFAARMVAGDLETAHDNLKQAVQAKDVEAVKKLAPAASALARKTIATPAPAGAEAKAAWTKQVAYAKEVDLYTENALATTALQAEPPKLIDLIAVLEKQNPKSKFLDQAYGPYFQALEQTENGAKVAPIAEKAVLSQPENVDILVIVADSAMAKRQTGRAGIFAEKLIAVLEKKPKPDNMSAEDWEARKKSALGHAHYIAGMAHSERQQFALADQDLRAALPLIKDDEQATAASLYHLGVANFNVGVSSGSKAKVLEAVKFSEQSAAIKGPFAKPAADNAQKMKGEAARLN
;
A
#
# COMPACT_ATOMS: atom_id res chain seq x y z
N MET A 1 45.74 -44.09 31.23
CA MET A 1 44.36 -44.46 31.61
C MET A 1 43.47 -43.32 31.09
N LYS A 2 43.05 -43.41 29.83
CA LYS A 2 41.77 -43.97 29.34
C LYS A 2 40.57 -43.03 29.59
N PHE A 3 40.14 -42.40 28.49
CA PHE A 3 38.76 -42.17 28.01
C PHE A 3 37.69 -41.65 28.99
N LEU A 4 36.96 -40.59 28.63
CA LEU A 4 35.82 -40.69 27.71
C LEU A 4 35.25 -39.32 27.32
N ILE A 5 35.11 -39.15 26.01
CA ILE A 5 34.18 -38.23 25.34
C ILE A 5 32.78 -38.84 25.43
N LEU A 6 31.77 -38.05 25.84
CA LEU A 6 30.34 -38.24 25.52
C LEU A 6 29.87 -36.81 25.18
N SER A 7 29.68 -36.37 23.94
CA SER A 7 28.90 -36.87 22.81
C SER A 7 27.44 -37.21 23.13
N ALA A 8 26.57 -36.47 22.44
CA ALA A 8 25.18 -36.74 22.14
C ALA A 8 24.14 -36.65 23.28
N MET A 9 23.48 -35.48 23.35
CA MET A 9 22.03 -35.47 23.54
C MET A 9 21.39 -34.66 22.42
N GLY A 10 21.48 -35.22 21.22
CA GLY A 10 20.53 -34.93 20.15
C GLY A 10 19.18 -35.45 20.62
N LEU A 11 18.33 -34.56 21.14
CA LEU A 11 16.91 -34.83 21.26
C LEU A 11 16.32 -34.75 19.86
N ILE A 12 16.31 -35.90 19.20
CA ILE A 12 15.42 -36.20 18.09
C ILE A 12 14.01 -36.04 18.64
N PHE A 13 13.41 -34.86 18.48
CA PHE A 13 11.96 -34.71 18.57
C PHE A 13 11.37 -35.40 17.34
N ALA A 14 11.22 -36.71 17.44
CA ALA A 14 10.34 -37.46 16.56
C ALA A 14 8.94 -36.86 16.74
N ALA A 15 8.49 -36.15 15.72
CA ALA A 15 7.17 -35.59 15.60
C ALA A 15 6.12 -36.72 15.72
N ARG A 16 5.60 -36.95 16.93
CA ARG A 16 4.25 -37.44 17.10
C ARG A 16 3.33 -36.25 16.86
N MET A 17 2.81 -36.13 15.63
CA MET A 17 1.59 -35.38 15.37
C MET A 17 0.43 -36.07 16.09
N VAL A 18 0.28 -35.81 17.38
CA VAL A 18 -1.05 -35.69 17.97
C VAL A 18 -1.47 -34.26 17.63
N ALA A 19 -2.70 -34.05 17.15
CA ALA A 19 -3.25 -32.70 17.04
C ALA A 19 -3.28 -32.12 18.47
N GLY A 20 -2.23 -31.39 18.85
CA GLY A 20 -2.14 -30.76 20.16
C GLY A 20 -3.32 -29.83 20.36
N ASP A 21 -3.73 -29.67 21.62
CA ASP A 21 -4.69 -28.62 21.97
C ASP A 21 -4.14 -27.23 21.61
N LEU A 22 -5.04 -26.24 21.65
CA LEU A 22 -4.72 -24.87 21.25
C LEU A 22 -3.56 -24.27 22.07
N GLU A 23 -3.43 -24.67 23.33
CA GLU A 23 -2.36 -24.21 24.21
C GLU A 23 -0.99 -24.73 23.75
N THR A 24 -0.90 -26.04 23.49
CA THR A 24 0.31 -26.65 22.95
C THR A 24 0.72 -26.01 21.61
N ALA A 25 -0.25 -25.75 20.73
CA ALA A 25 0.01 -25.11 19.44
C ALA A 25 0.52 -23.67 19.60
N HIS A 26 -0.04 -22.92 20.54
CA HIS A 26 0.39 -21.56 20.87
C HIS A 26 1.80 -21.52 21.43
N ASP A 27 2.13 -22.42 22.36
CA ASP A 27 3.45 -22.48 22.98
C ASP A 27 4.54 -22.89 21.99
N ASN A 28 4.27 -23.86 21.12
CA ASN A 28 5.19 -24.23 20.05
C ASN A 28 5.45 -23.04 19.11
N LEU A 29 4.42 -22.26 18.77
CA LEU A 29 4.60 -21.07 17.94
C LEU A 29 5.45 -20.01 18.65
N LYS A 30 5.22 -19.76 19.95
CA LYS A 30 6.04 -18.84 20.74
C LYS A 30 7.51 -19.26 20.75
N GLN A 31 7.77 -20.56 20.95
CA GLN A 31 9.13 -21.11 20.93
C GLN A 31 9.79 -20.91 19.57
N ALA A 32 9.07 -21.17 18.47
CA ALA A 32 9.58 -20.93 17.12
C ALA A 32 9.92 -19.45 16.86
N VAL A 33 9.06 -18.52 17.31
CA VAL A 33 9.30 -17.08 17.21
C VAL A 33 10.55 -16.68 18.02
N GLN A 34 10.69 -17.17 19.25
CA GLN A 34 11.86 -16.90 20.10
C GLN A 34 13.15 -17.45 19.49
N ALA A 35 13.08 -18.63 18.87
CA ALA A 35 14.19 -19.25 18.17
C ALA A 35 14.51 -18.60 16.80
N LYS A 36 13.69 -17.65 16.35
CA LYS A 36 13.74 -17.05 14.99
C LYS A 36 13.67 -18.13 13.88
N ASP A 37 12.98 -19.23 14.14
CA ASP A 37 12.81 -20.33 13.19
C ASP A 37 11.68 -20.00 12.21
N VAL A 38 12.06 -19.37 11.10
CA VAL A 38 11.16 -18.93 10.04
C VAL A 38 10.31 -20.08 9.48
N GLU A 39 10.91 -21.26 9.26
CA GLU A 39 10.20 -22.40 8.68
C GLU A 39 9.19 -22.99 9.67
N ALA A 40 9.56 -23.06 10.95
CA ALA A 40 8.63 -23.46 11.99
C ALA A 40 7.48 -22.44 12.15
N VAL A 41 7.74 -21.13 12.14
CA VAL A 41 6.69 -20.10 12.20
C VAL A 41 5.72 -20.23 11.03
N LYS A 42 6.24 -20.36 9.80
CA LYS A 42 5.44 -20.54 8.57
C LYS A 42 4.46 -21.70 8.66
N LYS A 43 4.86 -22.80 9.33
CA LYS A 43 4.05 -24.01 9.51
C LYS A 43 3.11 -23.93 10.72
N LEU A 44 3.60 -23.43 11.85
CA LEU A 44 2.88 -23.48 13.13
C LEU A 44 1.79 -22.41 13.22
N ALA A 45 2.00 -21.22 12.64
CA ALA A 45 1.01 -20.15 12.72
C ALA A 45 -0.34 -20.52 12.07
N PRO A 46 -0.41 -21.04 10.83
CA PRO A 46 -1.68 -21.49 10.25
C PRO A 46 -2.35 -22.63 11.02
N ALA A 47 -1.56 -23.55 11.61
CA ALA A 47 -2.09 -24.66 12.39
C ALA A 47 -2.73 -24.18 13.70
N ALA A 48 -2.06 -23.29 14.43
CA ALA A 48 -2.59 -22.68 15.64
C ALA A 48 -3.83 -21.80 15.34
N SER A 49 -3.80 -21.03 14.25
CA SER A 49 -4.96 -20.25 13.78
C SER A 49 -6.18 -21.13 13.49
N ALA A 50 -5.98 -22.28 12.81
CA ALA A 50 -7.07 -23.21 12.53
C ALA A 50 -7.71 -23.77 13.81
N LEU A 51 -6.91 -24.15 14.81
CA LEU A 51 -7.40 -24.60 16.12
C LEU A 51 -8.13 -23.49 16.89
N ALA A 52 -7.58 -22.27 16.86
CA ALA A 52 -8.18 -21.10 17.47
C ALA A 52 -9.57 -20.81 16.86
N ARG A 53 -9.64 -20.74 15.53
CA ARG A 53 -10.91 -20.48 14.81
C ARG A 53 -11.94 -21.58 15.02
N LYS A 54 -11.51 -22.85 15.09
CA LYS A 54 -12.41 -23.96 15.45
C LYS A 54 -12.98 -23.77 16.85
N THR A 55 -12.17 -23.33 17.80
CA THR A 55 -12.59 -23.04 19.17
C THR A 55 -13.57 -21.86 19.21
N ILE A 56 -13.28 -20.77 18.50
CA ILE A 56 -14.14 -19.58 18.40
C ILE A 56 -15.51 -19.92 17.80
N ALA A 57 -15.56 -20.82 16.81
CA ALA A 57 -16.80 -21.23 16.15
C ALA A 57 -17.68 -22.18 16.98
N THR A 58 -17.20 -22.64 18.14
CA THR A 58 -17.98 -23.53 19.02
C THR A 58 -19.16 -22.76 19.63
N PRO A 59 -20.41 -23.24 19.54
CA PRO A 59 -21.57 -22.53 20.05
C PRO A 59 -21.56 -22.42 21.58
N ALA A 60 -22.14 -21.35 22.12
CA ALA A 60 -22.24 -21.14 23.55
C ALA A 60 -23.13 -22.20 24.21
N PRO A 61 -22.72 -22.79 25.35
CA PRO A 61 -23.54 -23.75 26.09
C PRO A 61 -24.67 -23.05 26.86
N ALA A 62 -25.73 -23.80 27.19
CA ALA A 62 -26.93 -23.26 27.84
C ALA A 62 -26.76 -22.94 29.34
N GLY A 63 -25.89 -23.67 30.06
CA GLY A 63 -25.67 -23.49 31.50
C GLY A 63 -24.73 -22.32 31.83
N ALA A 64 -25.04 -21.55 32.87
CA ALA A 64 -24.30 -20.33 33.23
C ALA A 64 -22.80 -20.59 33.51
N GLU A 65 -22.45 -21.64 34.26
CA GLU A 65 -21.06 -21.99 34.57
C GLU A 65 -20.29 -22.46 33.32
N ALA A 66 -20.92 -23.34 32.53
CA ALA A 66 -20.35 -23.79 31.26
C ALA A 66 -20.14 -22.62 30.29
N LYS A 67 -21.06 -21.64 30.29
CA LYS A 67 -20.97 -20.44 29.45
C LYS A 67 -19.82 -19.52 29.88
N ALA A 68 -19.57 -19.41 31.19
CA ALA A 68 -18.43 -18.66 31.71
C ALA A 68 -17.09 -19.29 31.30
N ALA A 69 -16.96 -20.61 31.40
CA ALA A 69 -15.77 -21.35 30.95
C ALA A 69 -15.57 -21.22 29.43
N TRP A 70 -16.63 -21.43 28.64
CA TRP A 70 -16.61 -21.25 27.19
C TRP A 70 -16.18 -19.83 26.79
N THR A 71 -16.66 -18.80 27.50
CA THR A 71 -16.31 -17.40 27.21
C THR A 71 -14.81 -17.15 27.39
N LYS A 72 -14.20 -17.69 28.46
CA LYS A 72 -12.74 -17.62 28.67
C LYS A 72 -11.98 -18.34 27.57
N GLN A 73 -12.44 -19.53 27.18
CA GLN A 73 -11.81 -20.32 26.12
C GLN A 73 -11.86 -19.60 24.76
N VAL A 74 -12.99 -19.00 24.41
CA VAL A 74 -13.13 -18.22 23.17
C VAL A 74 -12.31 -16.95 23.22
N ALA A 75 -12.21 -16.28 24.37
CA ALA A 75 -11.34 -15.10 24.53
C ALA A 75 -9.87 -15.48 24.29
N TYR A 76 -9.37 -16.53 24.95
CA TYR A 76 -8.03 -17.05 24.72
C TYR A 76 -7.80 -17.43 23.25
N ALA A 77 -8.76 -18.10 22.62
CA ALA A 77 -8.62 -18.47 21.21
C ALA A 77 -8.52 -17.26 20.28
N LYS A 78 -9.22 -16.15 20.56
CA LYS A 78 -9.06 -14.90 19.81
C LYS A 78 -7.67 -14.29 19.99
N GLU A 79 -7.12 -14.35 21.19
CA GLU A 79 -5.75 -13.89 21.47
C GLU A 79 -4.72 -14.74 20.70
N VAL A 80 -4.89 -16.06 20.68
CA VAL A 80 -4.02 -16.96 19.91
C VAL A 80 -4.12 -16.68 18.41
N ASP A 81 -5.33 -16.54 17.85
CA ASP A 81 -5.51 -16.24 16.42
C ASP A 81 -4.80 -14.93 16.05
N LEU A 82 -4.98 -13.88 16.86
CA LEU A 82 -4.30 -12.59 16.68
C LEU A 82 -2.76 -12.72 16.80
N TYR A 83 -2.29 -13.52 17.76
CA TYR A 83 -0.86 -13.78 17.93
C TYR A 83 -0.25 -14.47 16.72
N THR A 84 -0.97 -15.40 16.08
CA THR A 84 -0.47 -16.08 14.87
C THR A 84 -0.22 -15.11 13.72
N GLU A 85 -1.10 -14.11 13.55
CA GLU A 85 -0.95 -13.07 12.53
C GLU A 85 0.26 -12.17 12.83
N ASN A 86 0.41 -11.77 14.10
CA ASN A 86 1.55 -10.98 14.54
C ASN A 86 2.86 -11.75 14.32
N ALA A 87 2.91 -13.02 14.71
CA ALA A 87 4.10 -13.86 14.58
C ALA A 87 4.56 -13.96 13.12
N LEU A 88 3.64 -14.17 12.18
CA LEU A 88 3.94 -14.17 10.74
C LEU A 88 4.53 -12.83 10.30
N ALA A 89 3.86 -11.71 10.61
CA ALA A 89 4.29 -10.39 10.19
C ALA A 89 5.65 -9.98 10.79
N THR A 90 5.83 -10.11 12.10
CA THR A 90 7.07 -9.70 12.76
C THR A 90 8.26 -10.55 12.36
N THR A 91 8.05 -11.86 12.14
CA THR A 91 9.11 -12.76 11.66
C THR A 91 9.47 -12.44 10.21
N ALA A 92 8.49 -12.13 9.36
CA ALA A 92 8.72 -11.75 7.97
C ALA A 92 9.57 -10.49 7.86
N LEU A 93 9.26 -9.47 8.65
CA LEU A 93 9.99 -8.18 8.65
C LEU A 93 11.45 -8.29 9.11
N GLN A 94 11.86 -9.42 9.67
CA GLN A 94 13.25 -9.71 10.07
C GLN A 94 13.94 -10.73 9.17
N ALA A 95 13.24 -11.26 8.17
CA ALA A 95 13.72 -12.33 7.30
C ALA A 95 14.27 -11.79 5.97
N GLU A 96 15.12 -12.59 5.31
CA GLU A 96 15.60 -12.33 3.96
C GLU A 96 14.45 -12.28 2.93
N PRO A 97 14.60 -11.57 1.80
CA PRO A 97 13.50 -11.29 0.86
C PRO A 97 12.66 -12.51 0.45
N PRO A 98 13.24 -13.68 0.08
CA PRO A 98 12.43 -14.85 -0.29
C PRO A 98 11.56 -15.37 0.86
N LYS A 99 12.07 -15.32 2.10
CA LYS A 99 11.36 -15.77 3.30
C LYS A 99 10.29 -14.77 3.74
N LEU A 100 10.57 -13.47 3.59
CA LEU A 100 9.58 -12.41 3.81
C LEU A 100 8.38 -12.62 2.88
N ILE A 101 8.64 -12.82 1.57
CA ILE A 101 7.60 -13.09 0.56
C ILE A 101 6.71 -14.26 0.98
N ASP A 102 7.33 -15.37 1.38
CA ASP A 102 6.62 -16.58 1.79
C ASP A 102 5.74 -16.37 3.02
N LEU A 103 6.26 -15.72 4.07
CA LEU A 103 5.53 -15.50 5.31
C LEU A 103 4.36 -14.53 5.15
N ILE A 104 4.55 -13.44 4.39
CA ILE A 104 3.46 -12.49 4.12
C ILE A 104 2.38 -13.12 3.25
N ALA A 105 2.73 -13.93 2.24
CA ALA A 105 1.75 -14.67 1.46
C ALA A 105 0.93 -15.66 2.32
N VAL A 106 1.55 -16.28 3.32
CA VAL A 106 0.84 -17.11 4.31
C VAL A 106 -0.12 -16.27 5.15
N LEU A 107 0.30 -15.10 5.62
CA LEU A 107 -0.56 -14.19 6.38
C LEU A 107 -1.74 -13.69 5.55
N GLU A 108 -1.54 -13.28 4.30
CA GLU A 108 -2.62 -12.87 3.40
C GLU A 108 -3.65 -13.99 3.20
N LYS A 109 -3.20 -15.24 3.06
CA LYS A 109 -4.09 -16.41 2.94
C LYS A 109 -4.84 -16.68 4.23
N GLN A 110 -4.19 -16.53 5.38
CA GLN A 110 -4.77 -16.79 6.69
C GLN A 110 -5.82 -15.73 7.08
N ASN A 111 -5.49 -14.45 6.90
CA ASN A 111 -6.39 -13.33 7.12
C ASN A 111 -5.99 -12.14 6.22
N PRO A 112 -6.67 -11.94 5.07
CA PRO A 112 -6.35 -10.83 4.17
C PRO A 112 -6.71 -9.46 4.76
N LYS A 113 -7.47 -9.41 5.87
CA LYS A 113 -7.81 -8.19 6.62
C LYS A 113 -6.95 -8.02 7.88
N SER A 114 -5.87 -8.78 8.04
CA SER A 114 -4.98 -8.64 9.19
C SER A 114 -4.46 -7.20 9.30
N LYS A 115 -4.52 -6.62 10.50
CA LYS A 115 -3.96 -5.28 10.75
C LYS A 115 -2.44 -5.24 10.57
N PHE A 116 -1.77 -6.39 10.71
CA PHE A 116 -0.32 -6.48 10.59
C PHE A 116 0.17 -6.45 9.14
N LEU A 117 -0.73 -6.64 8.17
CA LEU A 117 -0.40 -6.49 6.76
C LEU A 117 -0.13 -5.02 6.39
N ASP A 118 -0.71 -4.05 7.11
CA ASP A 118 -0.57 -2.63 6.76
C ASP A 118 0.89 -2.16 6.73
N GLN A 119 1.69 -2.61 7.70
CA GLN A 119 3.12 -2.31 7.76
C GLN A 119 3.99 -3.28 6.94
N ALA A 120 3.42 -4.39 6.46
CA ALA A 120 4.15 -5.44 5.78
C ALA A 120 4.16 -5.29 4.25
N TYR A 121 3.16 -4.63 3.66
CA TYR A 121 3.06 -4.51 2.20
C TYR A 121 4.24 -3.78 1.56
N GLY A 122 4.72 -2.67 2.13
CA GLY A 122 5.90 -1.97 1.61
C GLY A 122 7.12 -2.89 1.47
N PRO A 123 7.62 -3.49 2.56
CA PRO A 123 8.71 -4.47 2.50
C PRO A 123 8.40 -5.68 1.61
N TYR A 124 7.14 -6.13 1.56
CA TYR A 124 6.72 -7.25 0.72
C TYR A 124 6.86 -6.95 -0.76
N PHE A 125 6.38 -5.79 -1.22
CA PHE A 125 6.52 -5.36 -2.61
C PHE A 125 7.98 -5.11 -2.97
N GLN A 126 8.74 -4.47 -2.09
CA GLN A 126 10.19 -4.30 -2.28
C GLN A 126 10.91 -5.65 -2.45
N ALA A 127 10.59 -6.65 -1.61
CA ALA A 127 11.16 -7.98 -1.73
C ALA A 127 10.78 -8.67 -3.04
N LEU A 128 9.52 -8.52 -3.49
CA LEU A 128 9.08 -9.05 -4.78
C LEU A 128 9.86 -8.43 -5.94
N GLU A 129 10.08 -7.11 -5.93
CA GLU A 129 10.86 -6.40 -6.96
C GLU A 129 12.33 -6.81 -7.00
N GLN A 130 12.93 -7.13 -5.86
CA GLN A 130 14.33 -7.56 -5.74
C GLN A 130 14.57 -9.02 -6.15
N THR A 131 13.49 -9.79 -6.41
CA THR A 131 13.56 -11.19 -6.81
C THR A 131 13.01 -11.38 -8.22
N GLU A 132 13.02 -12.61 -8.73
CA GLU A 132 12.37 -12.97 -9.99
C GLU A 132 10.84 -12.76 -10.00
N ASN A 133 10.26 -12.30 -8.87
CA ASN A 133 8.83 -12.15 -8.66
C ASN A 133 8.30 -10.73 -8.92
N GLY A 134 9.11 -9.79 -9.42
CA GLY A 134 8.69 -8.38 -9.60
C GLY A 134 7.42 -8.21 -10.45
N ALA A 135 7.21 -9.06 -11.45
CA ALA A 135 5.98 -9.06 -12.27
C ALA A 135 4.69 -9.37 -11.47
N LYS A 136 4.80 -9.92 -10.26
CA LYS A 136 3.66 -10.24 -9.38
C LYS A 136 3.18 -9.07 -8.53
N VAL A 137 3.95 -7.98 -8.42
CA VAL A 137 3.63 -6.83 -7.56
C VAL A 137 2.23 -6.26 -7.88
N ALA A 138 1.99 -5.88 -9.14
CA ALA A 138 0.71 -5.32 -9.53
C ALA A 138 -0.47 -6.30 -9.35
N PRO A 139 -0.42 -7.56 -9.83
CA PRO A 139 -1.49 -8.54 -9.58
C PRO A 139 -1.79 -8.77 -8.09
N ILE A 140 -0.78 -8.78 -7.22
CA ILE A 140 -0.95 -8.94 -5.77
C ILE A 140 -1.66 -7.70 -5.20
N ALA A 141 -1.18 -6.49 -5.50
CA ALA A 141 -1.79 -5.25 -5.01
C ALA A 141 -3.24 -5.09 -5.49
N GLU A 142 -3.53 -5.43 -6.76
CA GLU A 142 -4.90 -5.38 -7.31
C GLU A 142 -5.86 -6.32 -6.59
N LYS A 143 -5.38 -7.46 -6.07
CA LYS A 143 -6.17 -8.35 -5.24
C LYS A 143 -6.28 -7.83 -3.81
N ALA A 144 -5.16 -7.38 -3.24
CA ALA A 144 -5.06 -6.96 -1.85
C ALA A 144 -5.87 -5.70 -1.53
N VAL A 145 -6.07 -4.79 -2.50
CA VAL A 145 -6.88 -3.58 -2.32
C VAL A 145 -8.34 -3.89 -1.91
N LEU A 146 -8.85 -5.10 -2.18
CA LEU A 146 -10.20 -5.49 -1.78
C LEU A 146 -10.33 -5.72 -0.26
N SER A 147 -9.25 -6.14 0.40
CA SER A 147 -9.23 -6.40 1.85
C SER A 147 -8.48 -5.34 2.64
N GLN A 148 -7.58 -4.59 1.98
CA GLN A 148 -6.69 -3.58 2.55
C GLN A 148 -6.83 -2.27 1.78
N PRO A 149 -8.05 -1.70 1.72
CA PRO A 149 -8.37 -0.66 0.75
C PRO A 149 -7.76 0.71 1.12
N GLU A 150 -7.20 0.85 2.33
CA GLU A 150 -6.55 2.09 2.83
C GLU A 150 -5.04 1.91 3.05
N ASN A 151 -4.47 0.80 2.57
CA ASN A 151 -3.02 0.62 2.65
C ASN A 151 -2.33 1.51 1.59
N VAL A 152 -1.37 2.31 2.05
CA VAL A 152 -0.66 3.31 1.22
C VAL A 152 0.13 2.64 0.10
N ASP A 153 0.87 1.57 0.40
CA ASP A 153 1.71 0.88 -0.58
C ASP A 153 0.87 0.23 -1.69
N ILE A 154 -0.25 -0.41 -1.30
CA ILE A 154 -1.21 -0.95 -2.26
C ILE A 154 -1.78 0.15 -3.15
N LEU A 155 -2.25 1.25 -2.56
CA LEU A 155 -2.90 2.34 -3.30
C LEU A 155 -1.98 2.98 -4.34
N VAL A 156 -0.69 3.15 -4.02
CA VAL A 156 0.32 3.59 -4.99
C VAL A 156 0.38 2.62 -6.17
N ILE A 157 0.59 1.33 -5.91
CA ILE A 157 0.76 0.32 -6.97
C ILE A 157 -0.50 0.17 -7.83
N VAL A 158 -1.69 0.18 -7.25
CA VAL A 158 -2.92 0.04 -8.05
C VAL A 158 -3.25 1.29 -8.86
N ALA A 159 -2.85 2.48 -8.39
CA ALA A 159 -2.94 3.70 -9.20
C ALA A 159 -1.99 3.61 -10.41
N ASP A 160 -0.74 3.19 -10.18
CA ASP A 160 0.25 3.00 -11.25
C ASP A 160 -0.12 1.92 -12.25
N SER A 161 -0.59 0.78 -11.75
CA SER A 161 -1.05 -0.32 -12.62
C SER A 161 -2.22 0.13 -13.49
N ALA A 162 -3.14 0.92 -12.95
CA ALA A 162 -4.24 1.49 -13.72
C ALA A 162 -3.75 2.51 -14.76
N MET A 163 -2.78 3.37 -14.44
CA MET A 163 -2.15 4.28 -15.41
C MET A 163 -1.45 3.53 -16.54
N ALA A 164 -0.65 2.52 -16.23
CA ALA A 164 0.04 1.68 -17.21
C ALA A 164 -0.94 0.96 -18.15
N LYS A 165 -2.12 0.58 -17.64
CA LYS A 165 -3.22 -0.02 -18.41
C LYS A 165 -4.10 1.01 -19.14
N ARG A 166 -3.74 2.30 -19.12
CA ARG A 166 -4.52 3.42 -19.68
C ARG A 166 -5.95 3.50 -19.12
N GLN A 167 -6.12 3.10 -17.86
CA GLN A 167 -7.37 3.16 -17.11
C GLN A 167 -7.37 4.43 -16.24
N THR A 168 -7.13 5.60 -16.81
CA THR A 168 -6.90 6.85 -16.07
C THR A 168 -8.02 7.16 -15.08
N GLY A 169 -9.27 6.84 -15.44
CA GLY A 169 -10.39 7.00 -14.51
C GLY A 169 -10.27 6.12 -13.25
N ARG A 170 -9.87 4.85 -13.41
CA ARG A 170 -9.63 3.95 -12.28
C ARG A 170 -8.40 4.39 -11.48
N ALA A 171 -7.36 4.88 -12.16
CA ALA A 171 -6.17 5.42 -11.53
C ALA A 171 -6.50 6.63 -10.64
N GLY A 172 -7.31 7.57 -11.15
CA GLY A 172 -7.77 8.74 -10.40
C GLY A 172 -8.50 8.36 -9.11
N ILE A 173 -9.39 7.35 -9.15
CA ILE A 173 -10.12 6.88 -7.95
C ILE A 173 -9.14 6.39 -6.86
N PHE A 174 -8.10 5.63 -7.25
CA PHE A 174 -7.10 5.17 -6.29
C PHE A 174 -6.21 6.30 -5.78
N ALA A 175 -5.86 7.25 -6.64
CA ALA A 175 -5.05 8.41 -6.30
C ALA A 175 -5.78 9.37 -5.32
N GLU A 176 -7.05 9.69 -5.58
CA GLU A 176 -7.91 10.46 -4.67
C GLU A 176 -8.00 9.79 -3.30
N LYS A 177 -8.14 8.46 -3.29
CA LYS A 177 -8.16 7.70 -2.04
C LYS A 177 -6.81 7.75 -1.30
N LEU A 178 -5.70 7.64 -2.03
CA LEU A 178 -4.36 7.75 -1.47
C LEU A 178 -4.14 9.11 -0.80
N ILE A 179 -4.57 10.21 -1.44
CA ILE A 179 -4.53 11.56 -0.86
C ILE A 179 -5.29 11.59 0.46
N ALA A 180 -6.56 11.16 0.46
CA ALA A 180 -7.41 11.16 1.65
C ALA A 180 -6.87 10.29 2.80
N VAL A 181 -6.21 9.17 2.49
CA VAL A 181 -5.54 8.31 3.47
C VAL A 181 -4.30 9.01 4.05
N LEU A 182 -3.43 9.56 3.21
CA LEU A 182 -2.17 10.18 3.65
C LEU A 182 -2.38 11.44 4.50
N GLU A 183 -3.50 12.16 4.30
CA GLU A 183 -3.88 13.28 5.16
C GLU A 183 -4.12 12.86 6.62
N LYS A 184 -4.67 11.66 6.83
CA LYS A 184 -5.11 11.16 8.14
C LYS A 184 -4.15 10.17 8.79
N LYS A 185 -3.33 9.49 7.99
CA LYS A 185 -2.51 8.37 8.46
C LYS A 185 -1.38 8.88 9.37
N PRO A 186 -1.27 8.36 10.60
CA PRO A 186 -0.15 8.70 11.47
C PRO A 186 1.14 8.09 10.93
N LYS A 187 2.27 8.65 11.37
CA LYS A 187 3.59 8.07 11.16
C LYS A 187 3.64 6.63 11.69
N PRO A 188 4.15 5.66 10.92
CA PRO A 188 4.42 4.31 11.45
C PRO A 188 5.41 4.34 12.62
N ASP A 189 5.25 3.45 13.59
CA ASP A 189 6.13 3.39 14.78
C ASP A 189 7.59 3.10 14.42
N ASN A 190 7.81 2.30 13.38
CA ASN A 190 9.12 1.87 12.90
C ASN A 190 9.79 2.83 11.90
N MET A 191 9.26 4.04 11.73
CA MET A 191 9.76 5.03 10.76
C MET A 191 10.12 6.34 11.47
N SER A 192 11.21 6.99 11.06
CA SER A 192 11.54 8.33 11.55
C SER A 192 10.52 9.36 11.06
N ALA A 193 10.41 10.50 11.74
CA ALA A 193 9.51 11.56 11.29
C ALA A 193 9.93 12.12 9.92
N GLU A 194 11.24 12.22 9.68
CA GLU A 194 11.79 12.69 8.42
C GLU A 194 11.48 11.73 7.26
N ASP A 195 11.72 10.42 7.45
CA ASP A 195 11.43 9.41 6.43
C ASP A 195 9.93 9.36 6.11
N TRP A 196 9.08 9.53 7.13
CA TRP A 196 7.64 9.55 6.93
C TRP A 196 7.19 10.78 6.15
N GLU A 197 7.70 11.97 6.48
CA GLU A 197 7.38 13.18 5.73
C GLU A 197 7.90 13.11 4.28
N ALA A 198 9.08 12.54 4.06
CA ALA A 198 9.62 12.30 2.72
C ALA A 198 8.73 11.34 1.92
N ARG A 199 8.35 10.20 2.51
CA ARG A 199 7.44 9.21 1.91
C ARG A 199 6.08 9.82 1.60
N LYS A 200 5.52 10.59 2.54
CA LYS A 200 4.24 11.27 2.37
C LYS A 200 4.29 12.27 1.22
N LYS A 201 5.33 13.10 1.14
CA LYS A 201 5.52 14.06 0.04
C LYS A 201 5.63 13.37 -1.31
N SER A 202 6.44 12.31 -1.41
CA SER A 202 6.58 11.55 -2.65
C SER A 202 5.25 10.95 -3.10
N ALA A 203 4.55 10.25 -2.19
CA ALA A 203 3.26 9.63 -2.50
C ALA A 203 2.16 10.67 -2.81
N LEU A 204 2.11 11.80 -2.10
CA LEU A 204 1.18 12.88 -2.38
C LEU A 204 1.44 13.54 -3.73
N GLY A 205 2.69 13.81 -4.08
CA GLY A 205 3.05 14.41 -5.36
C GLY A 205 2.58 13.54 -6.53
N HIS A 206 2.85 12.24 -6.42
CA HIS A 206 2.44 11.25 -7.39
C HIS A 206 0.92 11.07 -7.47
N ALA A 207 0.24 11.00 -6.31
CA ALA A 207 -1.21 10.87 -6.25
C ALA A 207 -1.92 12.10 -6.84
N HIS A 208 -1.51 13.31 -6.47
CA HIS A 208 -2.06 14.53 -7.06
C HIS A 208 -1.80 14.63 -8.56
N TYR A 209 -0.64 14.16 -9.04
CA TYR A 209 -0.39 14.07 -10.48
C TYR A 209 -1.42 13.15 -11.17
N ILE A 210 -1.59 11.92 -10.70
CA ILE A 210 -2.54 10.96 -11.29
C ILE A 210 -3.99 11.47 -11.19
N ALA A 211 -4.40 12.00 -10.03
CA ALA A 211 -5.73 12.56 -9.82
C ALA A 211 -5.98 13.75 -10.77
N GLY A 212 -5.03 14.67 -10.87
CA GLY A 212 -5.11 15.83 -11.75
C GLY A 212 -5.21 15.46 -13.24
N MET A 213 -4.46 14.46 -13.68
CA MET A 213 -4.56 13.91 -15.04
C MET A 213 -5.95 13.29 -15.29
N ALA A 214 -6.45 12.49 -14.35
CA ALA A 214 -7.78 11.88 -14.44
C ALA A 214 -8.90 12.92 -14.45
N HIS A 215 -8.81 13.95 -13.60
CA HIS A 215 -9.74 15.08 -13.59
C HIS A 215 -9.69 15.85 -14.92
N SER A 216 -8.50 16.07 -15.48
CA SER A 216 -8.37 16.75 -16.77
C SER A 216 -9.01 15.95 -17.91
N GLU A 217 -8.83 14.62 -17.96
CA GLU A 217 -9.45 13.78 -18.99
C GLU A 217 -10.98 13.77 -18.88
N ARG A 218 -11.50 13.85 -17.65
CA ARG A 218 -12.95 13.95 -17.36
C ARG A 218 -13.51 15.37 -17.48
N GLN A 219 -12.71 16.34 -17.95
CA GLN A 219 -13.08 17.75 -18.07
C GLN A 219 -13.49 18.40 -16.73
N GLN A 220 -13.06 17.84 -15.60
CA GLN A 220 -13.25 18.39 -14.25
C GLN A 220 -12.16 19.43 -13.97
N PHE A 221 -12.11 20.49 -14.78
CA PHE A 221 -10.97 21.40 -14.86
C PHE A 221 -10.64 22.13 -13.55
N ALA A 222 -11.65 22.42 -12.71
CA ALA A 222 -11.39 23.03 -11.40
C ALA A 222 -10.64 22.08 -10.45
N LEU A 223 -11.00 20.80 -10.45
CA LEU A 223 -10.30 19.76 -9.66
C LEU A 223 -8.92 19.47 -10.25
N ALA A 224 -8.80 19.43 -11.58
CA ALA A 224 -7.51 19.27 -12.25
C ALA A 224 -6.54 20.41 -11.90
N ASP A 225 -7.01 21.66 -11.87
CA ASP A 225 -6.19 22.82 -11.46
C ASP A 225 -5.71 22.68 -10.01
N GLN A 226 -6.60 22.26 -9.10
CA GLN A 226 -6.25 22.04 -7.69
C GLN A 226 -5.18 20.97 -7.52
N ASP A 227 -5.40 19.78 -8.08
CA ASP A 227 -4.49 18.64 -7.90
C ASP A 227 -3.15 18.87 -8.58
N LEU A 228 -3.12 19.31 -9.84
CA LEU A 228 -1.85 19.48 -10.55
C LEU A 228 -0.97 20.56 -9.90
N ARG A 229 -1.55 21.60 -9.29
CA ARG A 229 -0.78 22.57 -8.50
C ARG A 229 -0.19 21.96 -7.24
N ALA A 230 -0.92 21.09 -6.56
CA ALA A 230 -0.41 20.37 -5.40
C ALA A 230 0.72 19.40 -5.79
N ALA A 231 0.63 18.80 -6.99
CA ALA A 231 1.64 17.90 -7.53
C ALA A 231 2.96 18.61 -7.91
N LEU A 232 2.88 19.75 -8.63
CA LEU A 232 4.03 20.44 -9.22
C LEU A 232 5.28 20.59 -8.32
N PRO A 233 5.18 21.10 -7.07
CA PRO A 233 6.37 21.26 -6.22
C PRO A 233 7.00 19.92 -5.78
N LEU A 234 6.24 18.82 -5.86
CA LEU A 234 6.62 17.49 -5.40
C LEU A 234 7.15 16.59 -6.52
N ILE A 235 6.87 16.91 -7.80
CA ILE A 235 7.27 16.13 -8.98
C ILE A 235 8.32 16.82 -9.85
N LYS A 236 8.86 17.96 -9.41
CA LYS A 236 9.78 18.82 -10.19
C LYS A 236 11.01 18.10 -10.75
N ASP A 237 11.43 17.01 -10.11
CA ASP A 237 12.60 16.22 -10.50
C ASP A 237 12.26 15.20 -11.62
N ASP A 238 10.96 15.00 -11.90
CA ASP A 238 10.45 14.30 -13.08
C ASP A 238 10.03 15.33 -14.15
N GLU A 239 10.92 15.57 -15.12
CA GLU A 239 10.67 16.51 -16.21
C GLU A 239 9.43 16.15 -17.05
N GLN A 240 9.13 14.86 -17.23
CA GLN A 240 8.00 14.42 -18.04
C GLN A 240 6.68 14.66 -17.31
N ALA A 241 6.60 14.27 -16.04
CA ALA A 241 5.43 14.53 -15.21
C ALA A 241 5.21 16.04 -15.00
N THR A 242 6.30 16.80 -14.85
CA THR A 242 6.25 18.27 -14.78
C THR A 242 5.70 18.89 -16.07
N ALA A 243 6.23 18.48 -17.24
CA ALA A 243 5.75 18.98 -18.53
C ALA A 243 4.27 18.65 -18.77
N ALA A 244 3.86 17.43 -18.43
CA ALA A 244 2.46 16.99 -18.50
C ALA A 244 1.56 17.82 -17.58
N SER A 245 1.95 17.99 -16.32
CA SER A 245 1.18 18.77 -15.33
C SER A 245 1.01 20.21 -15.77
N LEU A 246 2.07 20.85 -16.27
CA LEU A 246 2.02 22.22 -16.80
C LEU A 246 1.10 22.30 -18.04
N TYR A 247 1.18 21.33 -18.94
CA TYR A 247 0.29 21.29 -20.11
C TYR A 247 -1.18 21.21 -19.69
N HIS A 248 -1.52 20.27 -18.80
CA HIS A 248 -2.87 20.07 -18.33
C HIS A 248 -3.37 21.22 -17.45
N LEU A 249 -2.49 21.89 -16.68
CA LEU A 249 -2.81 23.14 -15.99
C LEU A 249 -3.17 24.26 -16.97
N GLY A 250 -2.45 24.36 -18.09
CA GLY A 250 -2.79 25.27 -19.19
C GLY A 250 -4.20 25.02 -19.71
N VAL A 251 -4.52 23.76 -20.05
CA VAL A 251 -5.86 23.36 -20.52
C VAL A 251 -6.94 23.66 -19.46
N ALA A 252 -6.70 23.29 -18.20
CA ALA A 252 -7.65 23.48 -17.12
C ALA A 252 -7.95 24.96 -16.87
N ASN A 253 -6.92 25.79 -16.70
CA ASN A 253 -7.09 27.22 -16.43
C ASN A 253 -7.72 27.95 -17.61
N PHE A 254 -7.47 27.52 -18.85
CA PHE A 254 -8.12 28.09 -20.03
C PHE A 254 -9.63 27.83 -19.99
N ASN A 255 -10.04 26.58 -19.78
CA ASN A 255 -11.47 26.22 -19.76
C ASN A 255 -12.21 26.87 -18.59
N VAL A 256 -11.60 26.90 -17.39
CA VAL A 256 -12.18 27.63 -16.24
C VAL A 256 -12.23 29.13 -16.54
N GLY A 257 -11.19 29.70 -17.13
CA GLY A 257 -11.11 31.13 -17.47
C GLY A 257 -12.19 31.54 -18.47
N VAL A 258 -12.33 30.82 -19.58
CA VAL A 258 -13.35 31.10 -20.60
C VAL A 258 -14.77 30.96 -20.03
N SER A 259 -15.06 29.86 -19.33
CA SER A 259 -16.40 29.62 -18.77
C SER A 259 -16.80 30.62 -17.68
N SER A 260 -15.83 31.18 -16.95
CA SER A 260 -16.05 32.21 -15.92
C SER A 260 -15.85 33.64 -16.40
N GLY A 261 -15.46 33.87 -17.66
CA GLY A 261 -15.07 35.18 -18.17
C GLY A 261 -13.79 35.75 -17.53
N SER A 262 -12.97 34.93 -16.87
CA SER A 262 -11.76 35.36 -16.17
C SER A 262 -10.56 35.45 -17.11
N LYS A 263 -10.29 36.66 -17.62
CA LYS A 263 -9.07 36.98 -18.38
C LYS A 263 -7.79 36.59 -17.64
N ALA A 264 -7.76 36.81 -16.32
CA ALA A 264 -6.61 36.46 -15.49
C ALA A 264 -6.29 34.96 -15.53
N LYS A 265 -7.31 34.09 -15.43
CA LYS A 265 -7.13 32.64 -15.57
C LYS A 265 -6.69 32.22 -16.97
N VAL A 266 -7.21 32.87 -18.01
CA VAL A 266 -6.75 32.62 -19.40
C VAL A 266 -5.28 33.02 -19.57
N LEU A 267 -4.83 34.13 -18.97
CA LEU A 267 -3.42 34.51 -19.00
C LEU A 267 -2.54 33.55 -18.18
N GLU A 268 -3.05 33.02 -17.08
CA GLU A 268 -2.35 31.98 -16.32
C GLU A 268 -2.22 30.67 -17.14
N ALA A 269 -3.25 30.31 -17.89
CA ALA A 269 -3.23 29.18 -18.81
C ALA A 269 -2.14 29.33 -19.90
N VAL A 270 -1.96 30.55 -20.42
CA VAL A 270 -0.86 30.87 -21.35
C VAL A 270 0.48 30.59 -20.67
N LYS A 271 0.69 31.09 -19.44
CA LYS A 271 1.95 30.92 -18.72
C LYS A 271 2.30 29.44 -18.50
N PHE A 272 1.34 28.63 -18.04
CA PHE A 272 1.58 27.20 -17.86
C PHE A 272 1.88 26.49 -19.19
N SER A 273 1.17 26.85 -20.26
CA SER A 273 1.43 26.30 -21.60
C SER A 273 2.82 26.69 -22.12
N GLU A 274 3.29 27.92 -21.88
CA GLU A 274 4.65 28.35 -22.24
C GLU A 274 5.72 27.60 -21.42
N GLN A 275 5.49 27.40 -20.13
CA GLN A 275 6.40 26.62 -19.28
C GLN A 275 6.50 25.17 -19.73
N SER A 276 5.37 24.53 -20.06
CA SER A 276 5.35 23.18 -20.64
C SER A 276 6.06 23.14 -22.00
N ALA A 277 5.85 24.15 -22.85
CA ALA A 277 6.49 24.26 -24.16
C ALA A 277 8.03 24.34 -24.09
N ALA A 278 8.57 24.89 -23.00
CA ALA A 278 10.00 25.00 -22.78
C ALA A 278 10.67 23.67 -22.39
N ILE A 279 9.90 22.68 -21.92
CA ILE A 279 10.42 21.37 -21.56
C ILE A 279 10.37 20.46 -22.79
N LYS A 280 11.50 19.85 -23.15
CA LYS A 280 11.58 18.94 -24.29
C LYS A 280 10.73 17.70 -24.02
N GLY A 281 9.83 17.37 -24.95
CA GLY A 281 8.99 16.19 -24.82
C GLY A 281 7.74 16.24 -25.70
N PRO A 282 6.83 15.27 -25.53
CA PRO A 282 5.62 15.15 -26.34
C PRO A 282 4.66 16.34 -26.18
N PHE A 283 4.72 17.05 -25.05
CA PHE A 283 3.86 18.21 -24.78
C PHE A 283 4.40 19.53 -25.33
N ALA A 284 5.68 19.61 -25.71
CA ALA A 284 6.33 20.88 -26.04
C ALA A 284 5.61 21.65 -27.16
N LYS A 285 5.39 20.99 -28.30
CA LYS A 285 4.71 21.59 -29.45
C LYS A 285 3.21 21.84 -29.18
N PRO A 286 2.42 20.87 -28.69
CA PRO A 286 1.02 21.11 -28.32
C PRO A 286 0.85 22.29 -27.34
N ALA A 287 1.75 22.43 -26.37
CA ALA A 287 1.70 23.52 -25.39
C ALA A 287 2.00 24.88 -26.04
N ALA A 288 2.99 24.96 -26.94
CA ALA A 288 3.28 26.18 -27.69
C ALA A 288 2.08 26.62 -28.55
N ASP A 289 1.46 25.67 -29.26
CA ASP A 289 0.28 25.92 -30.09
C ASP A 289 -0.92 26.38 -29.23
N ASN A 290 -1.10 25.79 -28.04
CA ASN A 290 -2.10 26.21 -27.06
C ASN A 290 -1.86 27.65 -26.57
N ALA A 291 -0.62 27.98 -26.16
CA ALA A 291 -0.28 29.30 -25.65
C ALA A 291 -0.65 30.42 -26.66
N GLN A 292 -0.38 30.21 -27.95
CA GLN A 292 -0.73 31.19 -29.00
C GLN A 292 -2.24 31.39 -29.12
N LYS A 293 -3.02 30.30 -29.11
CA LYS A 293 -4.50 30.37 -29.18
C LYS A 293 -5.08 31.07 -27.94
N MET A 294 -4.59 30.71 -26.76
CA MET A 294 -5.04 31.26 -25.48
C MET A 294 -4.74 32.78 -25.38
N LYS A 295 -3.60 33.25 -25.91
CA LYS A 295 -3.31 34.70 -26.01
C LYS A 295 -4.35 35.45 -26.85
N GLY A 296 -4.75 34.88 -27.98
CA GLY A 296 -5.79 35.45 -28.82
C GLY A 296 -7.14 35.56 -28.10
N GLU A 297 -7.48 34.55 -27.29
CA GLU A 297 -8.71 34.57 -26.49
C GLU A 297 -8.66 35.57 -25.33
N ALA A 298 -7.53 35.66 -24.62
CA ALA A 298 -7.33 36.63 -23.56
C ALA A 298 -7.52 38.09 -24.07
N ALA A 299 -7.15 38.37 -25.32
CA ALA A 299 -7.32 39.68 -25.93
C ALA A 299 -8.79 40.05 -26.20
N ARG A 300 -9.69 39.06 -26.30
CA ARG A 300 -11.13 39.25 -26.53
C ARG A 300 -11.92 39.38 -25.23
N LEU A 301 -11.36 38.89 -24.12
CA LEU A 301 -11.93 39.07 -22.80
C LEU A 301 -11.59 40.48 -22.31
N ASN A 302 -12.63 41.22 -21.90
CA ASN A 302 -12.49 42.58 -21.35
C ASN A 302 -11.86 42.52 -19.96
#